data_AF-A0A3A8Z7I2-F1
#
_entry.id   AF-A0A3A8Z7I2-F1
#
_cell.length_a   1.000
_cell.length_b   1.000
_cell.length_c   1.000
_cell.angle_alpha   90.00
_cell.angle_beta   90.00
_cell.angle_gamma   90.00
#
_symmetry.space_group_name_H-M   'P 1'
#
loop_
_entity.id
_entity.type
_entity.pdbx_description
1 polymer ?
#
loop_
_entity_poly.entity_id
_entity_poly.type
_entity_poly.pdbx_seq_one_letter_code
_entity_poly.pdbx_strand_id
1 'polypeptide(L)' 'MEEKILALLNEEYPEIDFAASDALVDDGILDSLTITGIIAALTMEFGITIPYEEIIEENFNSVAGLAKMVERLQG' A
#
# COMPACT_ATOMS: atom_id res chain seq x y z
N MET A 1 -3.16 6.95 -10.16
CA MET A 1 -2.14 6.21 -9.36
C MET A 1 -2.73 4.91 -8.79
N GLU A 2 -3.94 4.97 -8.24
CA GLU A 2 -4.65 3.83 -7.63
C GLU A 2 -4.68 2.56 -8.49
N GLU A 3 -5.05 2.64 -9.77
CA GLU A 3 -5.08 1.47 -10.67
C GLU A 3 -3.71 0.78 -10.81
N LYS A 4 -2.61 1.55 -10.81
CA LYS A 4 -1.26 0.99 -10.91
C LYS A 4 -0.87 0.27 -9.62
N ILE A 5 -1.18 0.89 -8.48
CA ILE A 5 -0.92 0.28 -7.17
C ILE A 5 -1.76 -0.97 -6.99
N LEU A 6 -3.05 -0.93 -7.31
CA LEU A 6 -3.92 -2.09 -7.25
C LEU A 6 -3.42 -3.22 -8.16
N ALA A 7 -2.99 -2.91 -9.39
CA ALA A 7 -2.41 -3.90 -10.29
C ALA A 7 -1.13 -4.54 -9.72
N LEU A 8 -0.20 -3.73 -9.21
CA LEU A 8 1.01 -4.22 -8.55
C LEU A 8 0.69 -5.11 -7.35
N LEU A 9 -0.21 -4.65 -6.48
CA LEU A 9 -0.59 -5.37 -5.26
C LEU A 9 -1.30 -6.69 -5.57
N ASN A 10 -2.16 -6.72 -6.58
CA ASN A 10 -2.82 -7.97 -7.01
C ASN A 10 -1.86 -8.95 -7.70
N GLU A 11 -0.77 -8.46 -8.29
CA GLU A 11 0.28 -9.31 -8.85
C GLU A 11 1.16 -9.93 -7.75
N GLU A 12 1.57 -9.13 -6.76
CA GLU A 12 2.43 -9.56 -5.66
C GLU A 12 1.68 -10.35 -4.57
N TYR A 13 0.41 -10.01 -4.32
CA TYR A 13 -0.44 -10.56 -3.27
C TYR A 13 -1.81 -10.97 -3.82
N PRO A 14 -1.88 -11.97 -4.73
CA PRO A 14 -3.13 -12.39 -5.37
C PRO A 14 -4.15 -13.00 -4.39
N GLU A 15 -3.72 -13.35 -3.17
CA GLU A 15 -4.61 -13.85 -2.12
C GLU A 15 -5.31 -12.75 -1.29
N ILE A 16 -4.90 -11.50 -1.45
CA ILE A 16 -5.44 -10.35 -0.70
C ILE A 16 -6.35 -9.55 -1.62
N ASP A 17 -7.61 -9.37 -1.21
CA ASP A 17 -8.54 -8.48 -1.90
C ASP A 17 -8.43 -7.06 -1.35
N PHE A 18 -7.54 -6.25 -1.96
CA PHE A 18 -7.33 -4.85 -1.60
C PHE A 18 -8.53 -3.94 -1.90
N ALA A 19 -9.54 -4.44 -2.63
CA ALA A 19 -10.77 -3.72 -2.91
C ALA A 19 -11.93 -4.13 -1.99
N ALA A 20 -11.71 -5.10 -1.08
CA ALA A 20 -12.74 -5.59 -0.17
C ALA A 20 -13.10 -4.60 0.94
N SER A 21 -12.19 -3.69 1.30
CA SER A 21 -12.38 -2.73 2.39
C SER A 21 -11.58 -1.44 2.19
N ASP A 22 -12.08 -0.35 2.76
CA ASP A 22 -11.38 0.93 2.92
C ASP A 22 -10.61 1.03 4.26
N ALA A 23 -10.63 -0.05 5.05
CA ALA A 23 -10.01 -0.16 6.37
C ALA A 23 -9.18 -1.45 6.49
N LEU A 24 -8.36 -1.74 5.49
CA LEU A 24 -7.62 -3.01 5.33
C LEU A 24 -6.74 -3.38 6.54
N VAL A 25 -6.15 -2.41 7.23
CA VAL A 25 -5.36 -2.66 8.45
C VAL A 25 -6.27 -2.89 9.64
N ASP A 26 -7.29 -2.04 9.81
CA ASP A 26 -8.23 -2.11 10.93
C ASP A 26 -9.07 -3.41 10.91
N ASP A 27 -9.43 -3.88 9.72
CA ASP A 27 -10.15 -5.14 9.50
C ASP A 27 -9.23 -6.38 9.64
N GLY A 28 -7.91 -6.17 9.84
CA GLY A 28 -6.93 -7.23 9.99
C GLY A 28 -6.64 -8.00 8.69
N ILE A 29 -6.97 -7.42 7.54
CA ILE A 29 -6.66 -7.96 6.21
C ILE A 29 -5.15 -7.80 5.94
N LEU A 30 -4.59 -6.65 6.31
CA LEU A 30 -3.15 -6.40 6.23
C LEU A 30 -2.49 -6.59 7.59
N ASP A 31 -1.53 -7.50 7.64
CA ASP A 31 -0.65 -7.70 8.78
C ASP A 31 0.69 -6.97 8.58
N SER A 32 1.50 -6.93 9.64
CA SER A 32 2.79 -6.21 9.61
C SER A 32 3.79 -6.76 8.59
N LEU A 33 3.72 -8.07 8.28
CA LEU A 33 4.56 -8.69 7.26
C LEU A 33 4.14 -8.24 5.86
N THR A 34 2.84 -8.27 5.57
CA THR A 34 2.32 -7.78 4.28
C THR A 34 2.63 -6.29 4.10
N ILE A 35 2.42 -5.45 5.13
CA ILE A 35 2.77 -4.02 5.07
C ILE A 35 4.25 -3.81 4.72
N THR A 36 5.15 -4.58 5.34
CA THR A 36 6.60 -4.49 5.05
C THR A 36 6.90 -4.85 3.59
N GLY A 37 6.24 -5.87 3.06
CA GLY A 37 6.41 -6.27 1.67
C GLY A 37 5.80 -5.26 0.68
N ILE A 38 4.63 -4.69 0.98
CA ILE A 38 4.03 -3.58 0.22
C ILE A 38 5.01 -2.40 0.16
N ILE A 39 5.62 -2.02 1.28
CA ILE A 39 6.63 -0.95 1.32
C ILE A 39 7.78 -1.25 0.36
N ALA A 40 8.30 -2.49 0.36
CA ALA A 40 9.38 -2.91 -0.52
C ALA A 40 8.96 -2.86 -2.00
N ALA A 41 7.79 -3.40 -2.33
CA ALA A 41 7.23 -3.40 -3.69
C ALA A 41 7.05 -1.96 -4.22
N LEU A 42 6.45 -1.08 -3.41
CA LEU A 42 6.27 0.33 -3.78
C LEU A 42 7.60 1.06 -3.96
N THR A 43 8.57 0.82 -3.07
CA THR A 43 9.93 1.38 -3.16
C THR A 43 10.61 0.97 -4.47
N MET A 44 10.50 -0.31 -4.85
CA MET A 44 11.12 -0.83 -6.06
C MET A 44 10.42 -0.37 -7.34
N GLU A 45 9.09 -0.42 -7.38
CA GLU A 45 8.30 -0.09 -8.58
C GLU A 45 8.28 1.42 -8.85
N PHE A 46 8.12 2.24 -7.81
CA PHE A 46 7.96 3.70 -7.95
C PHE A 46 9.23 4.49 -7.66
N GLY A 47 10.29 3.84 -7.19
CA GLY A 47 11.58 4.49 -6.89
C GLY A 47 11.51 5.47 -5.71
N ILE A 48 10.58 5.26 -4.77
CA ILE A 48 10.37 6.11 -3.59
C ILE A 48 10.98 5.50 -2.34
N THR A 49 11.20 6.30 -1.30
CA THR A 49 11.53 5.81 0.05
C THR A 49 10.36 6.14 0.97
N ILE A 50 9.78 5.13 1.61
CA ILE A 50 8.70 5.32 2.58
C ILE A 50 9.32 5.43 3.99
N PRO A 51 9.30 6.62 4.62
CA PRO A 51 9.80 6.78 5.98
C PRO A 51 8.82 6.16 6.99
N TYR A 52 9.31 5.87 8.20
CA TYR A 52 8.49 5.29 9.27
C TYR A 52 7.25 6.13 9.61
N GLU A 53 7.34 7.46 9.48
CA GLU A 53 6.24 8.40 9.74
C GLU A 53 5.06 8.23 8.78
N GLU A 54 5.29 7.69 7.58
CA GLU A 54 4.23 7.39 6.61
C GLU A 54 3.59 6.01 6.83
N ILE A 55 4.13 5.19 7.74
CA ILE A 55 3.57 3.87 8.08
C ILE A 55 2.47 4.06 9.13
N ILE A 56 1.37 4.66 8.68
CA ILE A 56 0.17 4.94 9.46
C ILE A 56 -1.06 4.35 8.78
N GLU A 57 -2.10 4.08 9.57
CA GLU A 57 -3.38 3.54 9.12
C GLU A 57 -3.95 4.34 7.93
N GLU A 58 -3.89 5.67 7.96
CA GLU A 58 -4.40 6.54 6.88
C GLU A 58 -3.80 6.20 5.50
N ASN A 59 -2.52 5.80 5.46
CA ASN A 59 -1.83 5.48 4.22
C ASN A 59 -2.04 4.02 3.80
N PHE A 60 -2.24 3.08 4.72
CA PHE A 60 -2.27 1.64 4.43
C PHE A 60 -3.67 1.02 4.48
N ASN A 61 -4.67 1.72 5.02
CA ASN A 61 -6.04 1.21 5.13
C ASN A 61 -6.75 1.06 3.78
N SER A 62 -6.29 1.72 2.73
CA SER A 62 -6.91 1.62 1.41
C SER A 62 -5.88 1.83 0.30
N VAL A 63 -6.21 1.32 -0.89
CA VAL A 63 -5.44 1.58 -2.12
C VAL A 63 -5.36 3.09 -2.41
N ALA A 64 -6.43 3.83 -2.11
CA ALA A 64 -6.46 5.28 -2.23
C ALA A 64 -5.48 5.97 -1.27
N GLY A 65 -5.35 5.47 -0.03
CA GLY A 65 -4.34 5.92 0.93
C GLY A 65 -2.92 5.71 0.41
N LEU A 66 -2.65 4.52 -0.11
CA LEU A 66 -1.34 4.17 -0.67
C LEU A 66 -1.01 5.06 -1.87
N ALA A 67 -1.99 5.28 -2.76
CA ALA A 67 -1.83 6.16 -3.90
C ALA A 67 -1.46 7.59 -3.51
N LYS A 68 -2.17 8.17 -2.54
CA LYS A 68 -1.86 9.51 -2.04
C LYS A 68 -0.47 9.57 -1.42
N MET A 69 -0.09 8.57 -0.63
CA MET A 69 1.25 8.47 -0.04
C MET A 69 2.34 8.43 -1.12
N VAL A 70 2.19 7.52 -2.10
CA VAL A 70 3.14 7.39 -3.21
C VAL A 70 3.24 8.71 -3.99
N GLU A 71 2.12 9.35 -4.30
CA GLU A 71 2.11 10.63 -5.02
C GLU A 71 2.85 11.73 -4.25
N ARG A 72 2.65 11.85 -2.93
CA ARG A 72 3.39 12.80 -2.07
C ARG A 72 4.89 12.50 -1.98
N LEU A 73 5.28 11.23 -2.04
CA LEU A 73 6.69 10.83 -1.96
C LEU A 73 7.41 10.94 -3.31
N GLN A 74 6.66 10.94 -4.42
CA GLN A 74 7.20 11.18 -5.76
C GLN A 74 7.43 12.66 -6.07
N GLY A 75 6.76 13.60 -5.39
CA GLY A 75 6.94 15.05 -5.58
C GLY A 75 5.79 15.90 -5.06
#